data_AF-A0A377WXM5-F1
#
_entry.id   AF-A0A377WXM5-F1
#
_cell.length_a   1.000
_cell.length_b   1.000
_cell.length_c   1.000
_cell.angle_alpha   90.00
_cell.angle_beta   90.00
_cell.angle_gamma   90.00
#
_symmetry.space_group_name_H-M   'P 1'
#
loop_
_entity.id
_entity.type
_entity.pdbx_description
1 polymer ?
#
loop_
_entity_poly.entity_id
_entity_poly.type
_entity_poly.pdbx_seq_one_letter_code
_entity_poly.pdbx_strand_id
1 'polypeptide(L)'
;MKRSEGMSSVAKAAYHARCRITDERTGDTYDYSRRTDLYGHFILAPVNAPQYIVKDSTALWNEVERVERQQNGQTARYFDVAIPAELNNDDKKKLVLEYCQKNFVDKGMIADIAFHDLDSDNPHAHVMLTLKTISPDGFGKKERSWNDRKMSVLWRESWALMANSYLTAAGSPERIDHRSLQAQHEEALEKAAIALDNEEKALWLAKAAETNRPAMKRIHSAKWRSKAAQEQRAAEQAVRDAAKQEAVEVYKTFSELDLEIVVDIRSFTITHLAEPEEIVLAETRSDSSTKETQRPVLVVPAPNTRMRGVKSYRDKSKVSKVVAGKKPSVSISDSGSNTILQTSISQNRNRASRSAPERVKRKQAIPRQDNIFKRFTTLVIDFFKQKFVWAKANKSQIDLISEEHDKRIAENYVFDEVLGRHISRTEYEKKAKFNQDDYKPTPDEISRFPNRPKNEQPESDHRMDLIPHASKDKAPRMRPPGYRK
;
A
#
# COMPACT_ATOMS: atom_id res chain seq x y z
N MET A 1 -0.98 -20.00 -24.19
CA MET A 1 -0.35 -20.90 -25.17
C MET A 1 -0.62 -20.36 -26.56
N LYS A 2 0.40 -20.19 -27.40
CA LYS A 2 0.22 -19.83 -28.82
C LYS A 2 0.75 -20.92 -29.74
N ARG A 3 0.08 -21.14 -30.86
CA ARG A 3 0.55 -22.06 -31.91
C ARG A 3 1.93 -21.70 -32.46
N SER A 4 2.23 -20.42 -32.58
CA SER A 4 3.55 -19.91 -32.99
C SER A 4 4.68 -20.19 -31.99
N GLU A 5 4.36 -20.70 -30.80
CA GLU A 5 5.32 -21.14 -29.77
C GLU A 5 5.43 -22.69 -29.74
N GLY A 6 4.84 -23.39 -30.72
CA GLY A 6 4.76 -24.85 -30.77
C GLY A 6 3.71 -25.47 -29.83
N MET A 7 2.84 -24.66 -29.22
CA MET A 7 1.89 -25.11 -28.20
C MET A 7 0.51 -25.42 -28.80
N SER A 8 0.01 -26.65 -28.64
CA SER A 8 -1.40 -27.04 -28.84
C SER A 8 -2.15 -27.02 -27.50
N SER A 9 -3.41 -26.57 -27.49
CA SER A 9 -4.25 -26.71 -26.29
C SER A 9 -4.71 -28.14 -26.06
N VAL A 10 -4.93 -28.91 -27.12
CA VAL A 10 -5.30 -30.34 -27.02
C VAL A 10 -4.19 -31.13 -26.33
N ALA A 11 -2.93 -30.93 -26.72
CA ALA A 11 -1.78 -31.58 -26.09
C ALA A 11 -1.67 -31.26 -24.58
N LYS A 12 -1.94 -30.02 -24.20
CA LYS A 12 -1.89 -29.55 -22.81
C LYS A 12 -3.05 -30.07 -21.97
N ALA A 13 -4.25 -30.17 -22.55
CA ALA A 13 -5.42 -30.73 -21.90
C ALA A 13 -5.25 -32.23 -21.66
N ALA A 14 -4.79 -32.98 -22.67
CA ALA A 14 -4.41 -34.39 -22.54
C ALA A 14 -3.37 -34.59 -21.42
N TYR A 15 -2.36 -33.70 -21.37
CA TYR A 15 -1.35 -33.72 -20.31
C TYR A 15 -1.95 -33.44 -18.93
N HIS A 16 -2.86 -32.48 -18.78
CA HIS A 16 -3.43 -32.14 -17.48
C HIS A 16 -4.43 -33.21 -17.00
N ALA A 17 -5.46 -33.53 -17.79
CA ALA A 17 -6.46 -34.54 -17.45
C ALA A 17 -5.98 -36.01 -17.56
N ARG A 18 -4.66 -36.24 -17.68
CA ARG A 18 -3.98 -37.56 -17.79
C ARG A 18 -4.74 -38.54 -18.69
N CYS A 19 -5.12 -38.10 -19.88
CA CYS A 19 -5.96 -38.86 -20.80
C CYS A 19 -5.32 -38.96 -22.19
N ARG A 20 -6.05 -39.56 -23.15
CA ARG A 20 -5.66 -39.60 -24.57
C ARG A 20 -6.59 -38.72 -25.39
N ILE A 21 -6.02 -37.73 -26.08
CA ILE A 21 -6.76 -36.83 -26.98
C ILE A 21 -6.04 -36.73 -28.33
N THR A 22 -6.80 -36.78 -29.41
CA THR A 22 -6.34 -36.49 -30.78
C THR A 22 -6.67 -35.04 -31.13
N ASP A 23 -5.71 -34.30 -31.70
CA ASP A 23 -5.88 -32.94 -32.23
C ASP A 23 -6.41 -33.06 -33.67
N GLU A 24 -7.71 -32.86 -33.87
CA GLU A 24 -8.42 -33.05 -35.15
C GLU A 24 -7.87 -32.18 -36.29
N ARG A 25 -7.13 -31.10 -35.95
CA ARG A 25 -6.52 -30.17 -36.90
C ARG A 25 -5.15 -30.65 -37.42
N THR A 26 -4.50 -31.63 -36.78
CA THR A 26 -3.23 -32.23 -37.26
C THR A 26 -3.25 -33.74 -37.40
N GLY A 27 -4.15 -34.44 -36.71
CA GLY A 27 -4.13 -35.89 -36.55
C GLY A 27 -3.19 -36.40 -35.46
N ASP A 28 -2.43 -35.52 -34.81
CA ASP A 28 -1.55 -35.90 -33.69
C ASP A 28 -2.38 -36.44 -32.52
N THR A 29 -1.93 -37.53 -31.91
CA THR A 29 -2.56 -38.10 -30.71
C THR A 29 -1.62 -38.05 -29.52
N TYR A 30 -2.05 -37.35 -28.47
CA TYR A 30 -1.31 -37.18 -27.23
C TYR A 30 -1.90 -38.10 -26.17
N ASP A 31 -1.09 -39.04 -25.65
CA ASP A 31 -1.53 -40.02 -24.64
C ASP A 31 -0.71 -39.88 -23.36
N TYR A 32 -1.40 -39.48 -22.28
CA TYR A 32 -0.84 -39.38 -20.93
C TYR A 32 -1.58 -40.28 -19.92
N SER A 33 -2.39 -41.24 -20.40
CA SER A 33 -3.19 -42.17 -19.58
C SER A 33 -2.38 -43.09 -18.65
N ARG A 34 -1.06 -43.20 -18.89
CA ARG A 34 -0.14 -44.01 -18.07
C ARG A 34 0.32 -43.32 -16.77
N ARG A 35 -0.24 -42.16 -16.44
CA ARG A 35 0.10 -41.37 -15.25
C ARG A 35 -1.04 -41.44 -14.24
N THR A 36 -0.70 -41.68 -12.98
CA THR A 36 -1.63 -41.95 -11.87
C THR A 36 -1.71 -40.81 -10.84
N ASP A 37 -1.17 -39.64 -11.18
CA ASP A 37 -1.09 -38.42 -10.35
C ASP A 37 -2.33 -37.51 -10.48
N LEU A 38 -3.39 -37.94 -11.20
CA LEU A 38 -4.67 -37.24 -11.29
C LEU A 38 -5.61 -37.65 -10.15
N TYR A 39 -6.03 -36.68 -9.35
CA TYR A 39 -7.00 -36.88 -8.25
C TYR A 39 -8.45 -36.61 -8.68
N GLY A 40 -8.66 -35.75 -9.68
CA GLY A 40 -9.98 -35.41 -10.17
C GLY A 40 -9.95 -34.42 -11.33
N HIS A 41 -11.02 -34.41 -12.12
CA HIS A 41 -11.15 -33.58 -13.32
C HIS A 41 -12.56 -32.99 -13.41
N PHE A 42 -12.65 -31.70 -13.72
CA PHE A 42 -13.90 -30.96 -13.82
C PHE A 42 -13.84 -29.93 -14.95
N ILE A 43 -14.95 -29.74 -15.65
CA ILE A 43 -15.14 -28.63 -16.59
C ILE A 43 -16.28 -27.76 -16.06
N LEU A 44 -15.97 -26.50 -15.75
CA LEU A 44 -16.95 -25.48 -15.38
C LEU A 44 -17.22 -24.56 -16.57
N ALA A 45 -18.48 -24.34 -16.88
CA ALA A 45 -18.93 -23.55 -18.02
C ALA A 45 -20.17 -22.69 -17.65
N PRO A 46 -20.42 -21.57 -18.36
CA PRO A 46 -21.66 -20.83 -18.23
C PRO A 46 -22.87 -21.71 -18.57
N VAL A 47 -24.00 -21.49 -17.91
CA VAL A 47 -25.23 -22.32 -18.01
C VAL A 47 -25.68 -22.58 -19.46
N ASN A 48 -25.46 -21.61 -20.35
CA ASN A 48 -25.88 -21.64 -21.75
C ASN A 48 -24.79 -22.17 -22.72
N ALA A 49 -23.76 -22.85 -22.21
CA ALA A 49 -22.72 -23.48 -23.04
C ALA A 49 -23.27 -24.75 -23.75
N PRO A 50 -22.98 -24.96 -25.05
CA PRO A 50 -23.49 -26.13 -25.77
C PRO A 50 -22.95 -27.44 -25.21
N GLN A 51 -23.84 -28.36 -24.85
CA GLN A 51 -23.49 -29.62 -24.18
C GLN A 51 -22.45 -30.47 -24.94
N TYR A 52 -22.43 -30.39 -26.28
CA TYR A 52 -21.44 -31.10 -27.10
C TYR A 52 -20.01 -30.58 -26.92
N ILE A 53 -19.82 -29.31 -26.54
CA ILE A 53 -18.50 -28.70 -26.30
C ILE A 53 -18.01 -29.01 -24.88
N VAL A 54 -18.90 -28.94 -23.88
CA VAL A 54 -18.54 -29.08 -22.46
C VAL A 54 -18.56 -30.53 -21.94
N LYS A 55 -18.88 -31.50 -22.81
CA LYS A 55 -18.95 -32.93 -22.49
C LYS A 55 -17.67 -33.49 -21.87
N ASP A 56 -16.52 -33.14 -22.44
CA ASP A 56 -15.19 -33.57 -22.01
C ASP A 56 -14.09 -32.69 -22.63
N SER A 57 -12.85 -32.84 -22.16
CA SER A 57 -11.70 -32.07 -22.66
C SER A 57 -11.39 -32.34 -24.15
N THR A 58 -11.74 -33.52 -24.67
CA THR A 58 -11.52 -33.86 -26.08
C THR A 58 -12.38 -32.99 -26.97
N ALA A 59 -13.67 -32.87 -26.66
CA ALA A 59 -14.59 -32.01 -27.40
C ALA A 59 -14.27 -30.51 -27.20
N LEU A 60 -14.02 -30.10 -25.94
CA LEU A 60 -13.74 -28.70 -25.60
C LEU A 60 -12.53 -28.15 -26.36
N TRP A 61 -11.39 -28.85 -26.33
CA TRP A 61 -10.15 -28.30 -26.87
C TRP A 61 -9.98 -28.50 -28.38
N ASN A 62 -10.61 -29.53 -28.98
CA ASN A 62 -10.72 -29.60 -30.44
C ASN A 62 -11.62 -28.50 -30.98
N GLU A 63 -12.76 -28.20 -30.34
CA GLU A 63 -13.59 -27.07 -30.73
C GLU A 63 -12.82 -25.74 -30.61
N VAL A 64 -12.07 -25.52 -29.52
CA VAL A 64 -11.20 -24.33 -29.34
C VAL A 64 -10.15 -24.20 -30.46
N GLU A 65 -9.47 -25.29 -30.81
CA GLU A 65 -8.51 -25.30 -31.93
C GLU A 65 -9.23 -25.06 -33.28
N ARG A 66 -10.41 -25.64 -33.50
CA ARG A 66 -11.23 -25.47 -34.72
C ARG A 66 -11.69 -24.01 -34.91
N VAL A 67 -12.08 -23.32 -33.85
CA VAL A 67 -12.59 -21.94 -33.94
C VAL A 67 -11.50 -20.87 -33.92
N GLU A 68 -10.27 -21.18 -33.47
CA GLU A 68 -9.14 -20.26 -33.58
C GLU A 68 -8.53 -20.35 -34.99
N ARG A 69 -8.78 -19.33 -35.82
CA ARG A 69 -8.41 -19.35 -37.24
C ARG A 69 -6.97 -18.89 -37.51
N GLN A 70 -6.30 -18.29 -36.53
CA GLN A 70 -4.97 -17.71 -36.73
C GLN A 70 -3.85 -18.75 -36.52
N GLN A 71 -2.86 -18.80 -37.42
CA GLN A 71 -1.69 -19.69 -37.30
C GLN A 71 -0.80 -19.36 -36.10
N ASN A 72 -0.83 -18.11 -35.64
CA ASN A 72 -0.19 -17.62 -34.40
C ASN A 72 -1.22 -17.42 -33.27
N GLY A 73 -2.41 -18.00 -33.40
CA GLY A 73 -3.50 -17.88 -32.45
C GLY A 73 -3.12 -18.37 -31.06
N GLN A 74 -3.60 -17.65 -30.05
CA GLN A 74 -3.51 -18.05 -28.64
C GLN A 74 -4.76 -18.87 -28.28
N THR A 75 -4.68 -20.19 -28.21
CA THR A 75 -5.87 -21.04 -28.06
C THR A 75 -6.39 -21.07 -26.62
N ALA A 76 -5.49 -21.14 -25.64
CA ALA A 76 -5.84 -21.08 -24.21
C ALA A 76 -4.94 -20.16 -23.38
N ARG A 77 -5.48 -19.71 -22.23
CA ARG A 77 -4.73 -19.31 -21.04
C ARG A 77 -4.64 -20.55 -20.13
N TYR A 78 -3.57 -20.68 -19.36
CA TYR A 78 -3.51 -21.65 -18.27
C TYR A 78 -2.73 -21.06 -17.09
N PHE A 79 -3.00 -21.58 -15.91
CA PHE A 79 -2.24 -21.28 -14.69
C PHE A 79 -2.30 -22.49 -13.74
N ASP A 80 -1.37 -22.52 -12.79
CA ASP A 80 -1.25 -23.56 -11.79
C ASP A 80 -1.50 -22.90 -10.42
N VAL A 81 -2.35 -23.50 -9.57
CA VAL A 81 -2.54 -23.08 -8.16
C VAL A 81 -2.04 -24.16 -7.21
N ALA A 82 -1.18 -23.76 -6.27
CA ALA A 82 -0.91 -24.54 -5.07
C ALA A 82 -2.06 -24.34 -4.09
N ILE A 83 -2.61 -25.45 -3.61
CA ILE A 83 -3.75 -25.49 -2.69
C ILE A 83 -3.19 -25.61 -1.25
N PRO A 84 -3.85 -25.06 -0.22
CA PRO A 84 -3.39 -25.29 1.16
C PRO A 84 -3.49 -26.78 1.51
N ALA A 85 -2.44 -27.33 2.13
CA ALA A 85 -2.35 -28.75 2.49
C ALA A 85 -3.24 -29.11 3.69
N GLU A 86 -3.50 -28.10 4.53
CA GLU A 86 -4.27 -28.13 5.79
C GLU A 86 -5.77 -28.40 5.57
N LEU A 87 -6.27 -28.26 4.34
CA LEU A 87 -7.66 -28.50 3.99
C LEU A 87 -7.93 -29.99 3.68
N ASN A 88 -9.13 -30.47 4.01
CA ASN A 88 -9.60 -31.76 3.51
C ASN A 88 -9.84 -31.73 1.99
N ASN A 89 -9.85 -32.89 1.34
CA ASN A 89 -9.82 -32.96 -0.12
C ASN A 89 -11.10 -32.47 -0.82
N ASP A 90 -12.23 -32.40 -0.12
CA ASP A 90 -13.44 -31.81 -0.70
C ASP A 90 -13.42 -30.29 -0.62
N ASP A 91 -12.91 -29.71 0.48
CA ASP A 91 -12.68 -28.28 0.57
C ASP A 91 -11.55 -27.79 -0.35
N LYS A 92 -10.49 -28.61 -0.55
CA LYS A 92 -9.48 -28.39 -1.60
C LYS A 92 -10.11 -28.29 -3.00
N LYS A 93 -11.13 -29.12 -3.30
CA LYS A 93 -11.89 -29.03 -4.57
C LYS A 93 -12.77 -27.79 -4.61
N LYS A 94 -13.65 -27.59 -3.60
CA LYS A 94 -14.60 -26.47 -3.56
C LYS A 94 -13.89 -25.12 -3.71
N LEU A 95 -12.80 -24.89 -2.97
CA LEU A 95 -11.99 -23.67 -3.06
C LEU A 95 -11.57 -23.35 -4.51
N VAL A 96 -11.05 -24.34 -5.25
CA VAL A 96 -10.62 -24.14 -6.65
C VAL A 96 -11.81 -23.98 -7.59
N LEU A 97 -12.89 -24.75 -7.39
CA LEU A 97 -14.09 -24.68 -8.23
C LEU A 97 -14.81 -23.33 -8.07
N GLU A 98 -15.07 -22.88 -6.84
CA GLU A 98 -15.66 -21.57 -6.54
C GLU A 98 -14.77 -20.41 -7.01
N TYR A 99 -13.45 -20.52 -6.78
CA TYR A 99 -12.50 -19.53 -7.28
C TYR A 99 -12.57 -19.44 -8.80
N CYS A 100 -12.62 -20.58 -9.51
CA CYS A 100 -12.70 -20.59 -10.97
C CYS A 100 -14.04 -20.06 -11.49
N GLN A 101 -15.15 -20.41 -10.83
CA GLN A 101 -16.48 -19.92 -11.14
C GLN A 101 -16.52 -18.39 -11.09
N LYS A 102 -16.24 -17.83 -9.89
CA LYS A 102 -16.26 -16.39 -9.59
C LYS A 102 -15.27 -15.58 -10.42
N ASN A 103 -14.08 -16.12 -10.69
CA ASN A 103 -13.02 -15.36 -11.35
C ASN A 103 -13.03 -15.44 -12.87
N PHE A 104 -13.62 -16.48 -13.45
CA PHE A 104 -13.55 -16.73 -14.91
C PHE A 104 -14.90 -17.14 -15.52
N VAL A 105 -15.61 -18.13 -14.96
CA VAL A 105 -16.80 -18.72 -15.59
C VAL A 105 -17.96 -17.74 -15.62
N ASP A 106 -18.19 -17.02 -14.53
CA ASP A 106 -19.21 -15.94 -14.44
C ASP A 106 -18.95 -14.78 -15.41
N LYS A 107 -17.74 -14.73 -16.01
CA LYS A 107 -17.33 -13.73 -17.01
C LYS A 107 -17.40 -14.28 -18.44
N GLY A 108 -17.90 -15.51 -18.63
CA GLY A 108 -18.12 -16.15 -19.93
C GLY A 108 -16.98 -17.05 -20.42
N MET A 109 -15.96 -17.34 -19.60
CA MET A 109 -14.93 -18.35 -19.90
C MET A 109 -15.44 -19.76 -19.58
N ILE A 110 -14.85 -20.79 -20.20
CA ILE A 110 -14.92 -22.18 -19.74
C ILE A 110 -13.60 -22.48 -19.03
N ALA A 111 -13.66 -23.15 -17.88
CA ALA A 111 -12.52 -23.57 -17.08
C ALA A 111 -12.44 -25.11 -17.02
N ASP A 112 -11.37 -25.66 -17.58
CA ASP A 112 -11.00 -27.07 -17.50
C ASP A 112 -9.96 -27.23 -16.38
N ILE A 113 -10.27 -28.06 -15.37
CA ILE A 113 -9.60 -28.08 -14.07
C ILE A 113 -9.17 -29.52 -13.75
N ALA A 114 -7.86 -29.74 -13.66
CA ALA A 114 -7.27 -31.02 -13.26
C ALA A 114 -6.57 -30.89 -11.90
N PHE A 115 -7.02 -31.68 -10.92
CA PHE A 115 -6.47 -31.74 -9.56
C PHE A 115 -5.40 -32.83 -9.47
N HIS A 116 -4.28 -32.53 -8.81
CA HIS A 116 -3.12 -33.40 -8.67
C HIS A 116 -2.61 -33.46 -7.23
N ASP A 117 -2.18 -34.67 -6.84
CA ASP A 117 -1.46 -34.94 -5.60
C ASP A 117 -2.12 -34.37 -4.32
N LEU A 118 -3.46 -34.42 -4.21
CA LEU A 118 -4.20 -33.76 -3.10
C LEU A 118 -3.86 -34.30 -1.69
N ASP A 119 -3.39 -35.55 -1.61
CA ASP A 119 -2.94 -36.22 -0.38
C ASP A 119 -1.43 -36.05 -0.11
N SER A 120 -0.77 -35.07 -0.75
CA SER A 120 0.68 -34.80 -0.61
C SER A 120 0.98 -33.44 0.02
N ASP A 121 2.27 -33.19 0.29
CA ASP A 121 2.80 -31.88 0.71
C ASP A 121 2.72 -30.79 -0.38
N ASN A 122 2.31 -31.12 -1.61
CA ASN A 122 2.16 -30.19 -2.73
C ASN A 122 0.85 -30.46 -3.51
N PRO A 123 -0.32 -30.28 -2.87
CA PRO A 123 -1.60 -30.45 -3.52
C PRO A 123 -1.84 -29.27 -4.46
N HIS A 124 -2.17 -29.54 -5.72
CA HIS A 124 -2.27 -28.48 -6.73
C HIS A 124 -3.34 -28.74 -7.78
N ALA A 125 -3.78 -27.68 -8.46
CA ALA A 125 -4.64 -27.79 -9.63
C ALA A 125 -4.05 -27.03 -10.81
N HIS A 126 -4.14 -27.66 -11.99
CA HIS A 126 -3.92 -27.01 -13.27
C HIS A 126 -5.27 -26.53 -13.82
N VAL A 127 -5.34 -25.26 -14.20
CA VAL A 127 -6.56 -24.67 -14.78
C VAL A 127 -6.25 -24.15 -16.18
N MET A 128 -6.99 -24.65 -17.17
CA MET A 128 -7.02 -24.15 -18.54
C MET A 128 -8.29 -23.34 -18.79
N LEU A 129 -8.13 -22.14 -19.33
CA LEU A 129 -9.20 -21.19 -19.62
C LEU A 129 -9.32 -20.91 -21.11
N THR A 130 -10.55 -20.93 -21.61
CA THR A 130 -10.86 -20.46 -22.97
C THR A 130 -10.64 -18.95 -23.08
N LEU A 131 -10.50 -18.46 -24.32
CA LEU A 131 -10.22 -17.04 -24.62
C LEU A 131 -11.30 -16.39 -25.48
N LYS A 132 -12.47 -17.03 -25.58
CA LYS A 132 -13.66 -16.55 -26.26
C LYS A 132 -14.84 -16.77 -25.32
N THR A 133 -15.82 -15.88 -25.36
CA THR A 133 -17.11 -16.13 -24.72
C THR A 133 -17.83 -17.29 -25.41
N ILE A 134 -18.54 -18.09 -24.62
CA ILE A 134 -19.41 -19.16 -25.12
C ILE A 134 -20.88 -18.72 -25.04
N SER A 135 -21.65 -18.97 -26.10
CA SER A 135 -23.12 -18.81 -26.18
C SER A 135 -23.74 -20.12 -26.69
N PRO A 136 -25.08 -20.25 -26.76
CA PRO A 136 -25.74 -21.40 -27.39
C PRO A 136 -25.27 -21.70 -28.83
N ASP A 137 -24.77 -20.69 -29.53
CA ASP A 137 -24.22 -20.77 -30.90
C ASP A 137 -22.76 -21.22 -30.96
N GLY A 138 -22.13 -21.51 -29.80
CA GLY A 138 -20.72 -21.87 -29.67
C GLY A 138 -19.83 -20.70 -29.27
N PHE A 139 -18.57 -20.72 -29.71
CA PHE A 139 -17.58 -19.70 -29.31
C PHE A 139 -17.65 -18.44 -30.16
N GLY A 140 -17.95 -17.31 -29.49
CA GLY A 140 -18.05 -15.98 -30.09
C GLY A 140 -16.70 -15.31 -30.39
N LYS A 141 -16.67 -13.98 -30.20
CA LYS A 141 -15.48 -13.16 -30.41
C LYS A 141 -14.47 -13.35 -29.25
N LYS A 142 -13.21 -13.02 -29.54
CA LYS A 142 -12.09 -13.14 -28.60
C LYS A 142 -12.02 -11.95 -27.67
N GLU A 143 -12.36 -12.15 -26.41
CA GLU A 143 -12.35 -11.09 -25.40
C GLU A 143 -10.90 -10.70 -25.04
N ARG A 144 -10.63 -9.39 -24.97
CA ARG A 144 -9.28 -8.83 -24.85
C ARG A 144 -8.98 -8.32 -23.45
N SER A 145 -9.98 -7.83 -22.72
CA SER A 145 -9.86 -7.39 -21.32
C SER A 145 -9.34 -8.50 -20.39
N TRP A 146 -9.73 -9.76 -20.63
CA TRP A 146 -9.21 -10.94 -19.92
C TRP A 146 -7.69 -11.16 -20.07
N ASN A 147 -7.00 -10.33 -20.87
CA ASN A 147 -5.56 -10.40 -21.09
C ASN A 147 -4.82 -9.14 -20.63
N ASP A 148 -5.48 -8.18 -19.97
CA ASP A 148 -4.79 -7.13 -19.21
C ASP A 148 -3.96 -7.76 -18.07
N ARG A 149 -2.72 -7.27 -17.93
CA ARG A 149 -1.79 -7.64 -16.85
C ARG A 149 -2.37 -7.31 -15.47
N LYS A 150 -3.22 -6.28 -15.33
CA LYS A 150 -3.87 -5.92 -14.06
C LYS A 150 -4.72 -7.06 -13.49
N MET A 151 -5.41 -7.83 -14.33
CA MET A 151 -6.23 -8.97 -13.91
C MET A 151 -5.39 -10.01 -13.14
N SER A 152 -4.11 -10.14 -13.49
CA SER A 152 -3.17 -11.04 -12.80
C SER A 152 -2.95 -10.70 -11.33
N VAL A 153 -3.17 -9.45 -10.91
CA VAL A 153 -3.08 -9.04 -9.49
C VAL A 153 -4.39 -9.39 -8.79
N LEU A 154 -5.52 -8.94 -9.34
CA LEU A 154 -6.87 -9.18 -8.81
C LEU A 154 -7.19 -10.67 -8.64
N TRP A 155 -6.74 -11.53 -9.56
CA TRP A 155 -6.90 -12.99 -9.43
C TRP A 155 -6.05 -13.58 -8.30
N ARG A 156 -4.81 -13.11 -8.10
CA ARG A 156 -3.95 -13.58 -7.01
C ARG A 156 -4.46 -13.10 -5.65
N GLU A 157 -4.98 -11.88 -5.59
CA GLU A 157 -5.68 -11.32 -4.43
C GLU A 157 -6.94 -12.13 -4.11
N SER A 158 -7.81 -12.36 -5.11
CA SER A 158 -9.01 -13.19 -4.94
C SER A 158 -8.68 -14.62 -4.51
N TRP A 159 -7.58 -15.20 -5.00
CA TRP A 159 -7.12 -16.53 -4.55
C TRP A 159 -6.73 -16.51 -3.07
N ALA A 160 -5.90 -15.55 -2.65
CA ALA A 160 -5.47 -15.43 -1.26
C ALA A 160 -6.65 -15.17 -0.30
N LEU A 161 -7.58 -14.28 -0.67
CA LEU A 161 -8.79 -14.01 0.12
C LEU A 161 -9.67 -15.26 0.28
N MET A 162 -9.91 -16.01 -0.80
CA MET A 162 -10.73 -17.23 -0.74
C MET A 162 -10.02 -18.35 0.02
N ALA A 163 -8.73 -18.60 -0.24
CA ALA A 163 -7.95 -19.62 0.47
C ALA A 163 -7.86 -19.31 1.98
N ASN A 164 -7.69 -18.04 2.36
CA ASN A 164 -7.70 -17.63 3.77
C ASN A 164 -9.06 -17.79 4.44
N SER A 165 -10.17 -17.62 3.71
CA SER A 165 -11.52 -17.90 4.21
C SER A 165 -11.68 -19.40 4.53
N TYR A 166 -11.25 -20.27 3.61
CA TYR A 166 -11.25 -21.72 3.80
C TYR A 166 -10.32 -22.17 4.94
N LEU A 167 -9.10 -21.63 5.03
CA LEU A 167 -8.17 -21.89 6.13
C LEU A 167 -8.73 -21.45 7.49
N THR A 168 -9.45 -20.32 7.53
CA THR A 168 -10.14 -19.85 8.75
C THR A 168 -11.29 -20.79 9.14
N ALA A 169 -12.11 -21.23 8.18
CA ALA A 169 -13.20 -22.18 8.42
C ALA A 169 -12.70 -23.56 8.88
N ALA A 170 -11.53 -23.99 8.41
CA ALA A 170 -10.85 -25.21 8.84
C ALA A 170 -10.10 -25.08 10.18
N GLY A 171 -10.11 -23.91 10.83
CA GLY A 171 -9.42 -23.66 12.10
C GLY A 171 -7.89 -23.58 12.00
N SER A 172 -7.33 -23.50 10.79
CA SER A 172 -5.88 -23.37 10.59
C SER A 172 -5.40 -21.96 10.99
N PRO A 173 -4.20 -21.80 11.58
CA PRO A 173 -3.56 -20.51 11.78
C PRO A 173 -2.86 -19.96 10.52
N GLU A 174 -2.53 -20.81 9.54
CA GLU A 174 -1.74 -20.44 8.36
C GLU A 174 -2.50 -19.49 7.42
N ARG A 175 -1.81 -18.51 6.83
CA ARG A 175 -2.43 -17.51 5.93
C ARG A 175 -1.54 -17.22 4.71
N ILE A 176 -2.18 -17.10 3.55
CA ILE A 176 -1.57 -16.77 2.27
C ILE A 176 -1.68 -15.26 2.03
N ASP A 177 -0.57 -14.63 1.67
CA ASP A 177 -0.53 -13.27 1.11
C ASP A 177 -0.10 -13.31 -0.35
N HIS A 178 -0.75 -12.52 -1.20
CA HIS A 178 -0.53 -12.53 -2.64
C HIS A 178 0.63 -11.61 -3.10
N ARG A 179 1.09 -10.72 -2.21
CA ARG A 179 2.05 -9.62 -2.45
C ARG A 179 3.50 -10.08 -2.26
N SER A 180 4.46 -9.24 -2.62
CA SER A 180 5.88 -9.47 -2.31
C SER A 180 6.13 -9.37 -0.79
N LEU A 181 7.14 -10.07 -0.29
CA LEU A 181 7.58 -9.95 1.12
C LEU A 181 7.96 -8.51 1.45
N GLN A 182 8.60 -7.79 0.53
CA GLN A 182 8.88 -6.35 0.66
C GLN A 182 7.61 -5.52 0.91
N ALA A 183 6.55 -5.69 0.13
CA ALA A 183 5.32 -4.91 0.30
C ALA A 183 4.57 -5.27 1.60
N GLN A 184 4.74 -6.50 2.10
CA GLN A 184 4.23 -6.91 3.41
C GLN A 184 5.05 -6.32 4.57
N HIS A 185 6.37 -6.21 4.40
CA HIS A 185 7.29 -5.58 5.34
C HIS A 185 7.05 -4.07 5.45
N GLU A 186 6.92 -3.38 4.31
CA GLU A 186 6.62 -1.95 4.23
C GLU A 186 5.28 -1.63 4.91
N GLU A 187 4.20 -2.34 4.60
CA GLU A 187 2.90 -2.20 5.29
C GLU A 187 3.00 -2.51 6.80
N ALA A 188 3.77 -3.52 7.20
CA ALA A 188 3.91 -3.89 8.60
C ALA A 188 4.64 -2.80 9.40
N LEU A 189 5.66 -2.14 8.84
CA LEU A 189 6.29 -0.98 9.46
C LEU A 189 5.37 0.23 9.54
N GLU A 190 4.59 0.52 8.49
CA GLU A 190 3.59 1.59 8.51
C GLU A 190 2.54 1.37 9.62
N LYS A 191 2.04 0.13 9.76
CA LYS A 191 1.07 -0.20 10.82
C LYS A 191 1.69 -0.20 12.21
N ALA A 192 2.94 -0.67 12.38
CA ALA A 192 3.66 -0.58 13.64
C ALA A 192 3.94 0.88 14.09
N ALA A 193 3.98 1.84 13.15
CA ALA A 193 4.11 3.26 13.44
C ALA A 193 2.77 3.93 13.82
N ILE A 194 1.64 3.37 13.38
CA ILE A 194 0.28 3.86 13.64
C ILE A 194 -0.36 3.20 14.87
N ALA A 195 0.02 1.96 15.20
CA ALA A 195 -0.48 1.20 16.33
C ALA A 195 -0.31 1.95 17.66
N LEU A 196 -1.45 2.17 18.34
CA LEU A 196 -1.52 2.84 19.64
C LEU A 196 -1.34 1.86 20.80
N ASP A 197 -1.78 0.61 20.61
CA ASP A 197 -1.61 -0.47 21.56
C ASP A 197 -0.27 -1.19 21.38
N ASN A 198 0.27 -1.74 22.47
CA ASN A 198 1.57 -2.40 22.47
C ASN A 198 1.53 -3.83 21.93
N GLU A 199 0.43 -4.57 22.12
CA GLU A 199 0.25 -5.92 21.55
C GLU A 199 0.08 -5.81 20.03
N GLU A 200 -0.78 -4.90 19.55
CA GLU A 200 -0.90 -4.58 18.12
C GLU A 200 0.45 -4.21 17.51
N LYS A 201 1.22 -3.33 18.18
CA LYS A 201 2.53 -2.90 17.71
C LYS A 201 3.55 -4.03 17.69
N ALA A 202 3.58 -4.88 18.70
CA ALA A 202 4.43 -6.08 18.74
C ALA A 202 4.10 -7.05 17.60
N LEU A 203 2.80 -7.28 17.30
CA LEU A 203 2.36 -8.09 16.17
C LEU A 203 2.84 -7.53 14.82
N TRP A 204 2.73 -6.22 14.61
CA TRP A 204 3.18 -5.59 13.36
C TRP A 204 4.71 -5.58 13.22
N LEU A 205 5.45 -5.32 14.30
CA LEU A 205 6.93 -5.41 14.30
C LEU A 205 7.42 -6.84 14.06
N ALA A 206 6.80 -7.83 14.68
CA ALA A 206 7.09 -9.24 14.44
C ALA A 206 6.84 -9.64 12.97
N LYS A 207 5.71 -9.21 12.40
CA LYS A 207 5.42 -9.42 10.98
C LYS A 207 6.42 -8.71 10.05
N ALA A 208 6.88 -7.52 10.43
CA ALA A 208 7.95 -6.85 9.69
C ALA A 208 9.25 -7.66 9.72
N ALA A 209 9.65 -8.23 10.86
CA ALA A 209 10.82 -9.11 10.97
C ALA A 209 10.68 -10.38 10.11
N GLU A 210 9.56 -11.11 10.19
CA GLU A 210 9.35 -12.34 9.39
C GLU A 210 9.45 -12.08 7.87
N THR A 211 9.02 -10.90 7.44
CA THR A 211 8.97 -10.49 6.03
C THR A 211 10.26 -9.81 5.54
N ASN A 212 11.19 -9.46 6.44
CA ASN A 212 12.48 -8.83 6.13
C ASN A 212 13.51 -9.81 5.52
N ARG A 213 13.14 -10.50 4.43
CA ARG A 213 13.98 -11.54 3.81
C ARG A 213 13.76 -11.67 2.30
N PRO A 214 14.76 -12.14 1.54
CA PRO A 214 14.60 -12.40 0.12
C PRO A 214 13.56 -13.50 -0.14
N ALA A 215 12.79 -13.33 -1.22
CA ALA A 215 11.88 -14.36 -1.70
C ALA A 215 12.64 -15.58 -2.23
N MET A 216 12.15 -16.79 -1.91
CA MET A 216 12.70 -18.05 -2.41
C MET A 216 12.69 -18.10 -3.94
N LYS A 217 13.80 -18.52 -4.54
CA LYS A 217 13.97 -18.54 -5.99
C LYS A 217 13.41 -19.82 -6.59
N ARG A 218 12.73 -19.70 -7.74
CA ARG A 218 12.23 -20.86 -8.50
C ARG A 218 13.40 -21.68 -9.04
N ILE A 219 13.50 -22.93 -8.60
CA ILE A 219 14.41 -23.92 -9.17
C ILE A 219 13.65 -24.70 -10.27
N HIS A 220 14.30 -24.95 -11.40
CA HIS A 220 13.71 -25.74 -12.47
C HIS A 220 13.68 -27.23 -12.10
N SER A 221 12.57 -27.94 -12.35
CA SER A 221 12.37 -29.35 -11.95
C SER A 221 13.51 -30.27 -12.39
N ALA A 222 13.96 -30.16 -13.65
CA ALA A 222 15.09 -30.93 -14.18
C ALA A 222 16.44 -30.70 -13.47
N LYS A 223 16.57 -29.61 -12.68
CA LYS A 223 17.75 -29.31 -11.85
C LYS A 223 17.52 -29.56 -10.35
N TRP A 224 16.29 -29.86 -9.92
CA TRP A 224 15.91 -30.00 -8.51
C TRP A 224 16.77 -31.03 -7.75
N ARG A 225 17.03 -32.19 -8.37
CA ARG A 225 17.84 -33.27 -7.77
C ARG A 225 19.36 -33.00 -7.78
N SER A 226 19.83 -31.83 -8.22
CA SER A 226 21.26 -31.49 -8.18
C SER A 226 21.67 -30.99 -6.79
N LYS A 227 22.89 -31.33 -6.36
CA LYS A 227 23.43 -30.93 -5.05
C LYS A 227 23.33 -29.41 -4.82
N ALA A 228 23.78 -28.61 -5.78
CA ALA A 228 23.71 -27.15 -5.70
C ALA A 228 22.27 -26.60 -5.58
N ALA A 229 21.26 -27.27 -6.15
CA ALA A 229 19.87 -26.87 -6.01
C ALA A 229 19.32 -27.17 -4.60
N GLN A 230 19.73 -28.29 -4.00
CA GLN A 230 19.37 -28.64 -2.62
C GLN A 230 20.08 -27.73 -1.62
N GLU A 231 21.37 -27.45 -1.82
CA GLU A 231 22.14 -26.49 -1.01
C GLU A 231 21.55 -25.08 -1.09
N GLN A 232 21.16 -24.62 -2.29
CA GLN A 232 20.45 -23.35 -2.44
C GLN A 232 19.10 -23.35 -1.69
N ARG A 233 18.32 -24.43 -1.79
CA ARG A 233 17.02 -24.55 -1.11
C ARG A 233 17.18 -24.51 0.41
N ALA A 234 18.14 -25.27 0.95
CA ALA A 234 18.45 -25.30 2.38
C ALA A 234 18.93 -23.94 2.90
N ALA A 235 19.78 -23.24 2.15
CA ALA A 235 20.22 -21.88 2.51
C ALA A 235 19.06 -20.87 2.49
N GLU A 236 18.19 -20.92 1.47
CA GLU A 236 16.99 -20.05 1.42
C GLU A 236 15.96 -20.39 2.52
N GLN A 237 15.91 -21.65 2.97
CA GLN A 237 15.08 -22.07 4.12
C GLN A 237 15.68 -21.59 5.45
N ALA A 238 16.98 -21.78 5.69
CA ALA A 238 17.64 -21.30 6.91
C ALA A 238 17.45 -19.79 7.14
N VAL A 239 17.48 -18.98 6.06
CA VAL A 239 17.19 -17.54 6.12
C VAL A 239 15.71 -17.24 6.46
N ARG A 240 14.77 -18.07 5.98
CA ARG A 240 13.35 -17.98 6.39
C ARG A 240 13.17 -18.32 7.87
N ASP A 241 13.80 -19.39 8.32
CA ASP A 241 13.57 -19.92 9.66
C ASP A 241 14.25 -19.07 10.74
N ALA A 242 15.41 -18.47 10.44
CA ALA A 242 16.00 -17.41 11.26
C ALA A 242 15.07 -16.19 11.37
N ALA A 243 14.50 -15.69 10.27
CA ALA A 243 13.58 -14.56 10.29
C ALA A 243 12.25 -14.87 11.02
N LYS A 244 11.79 -16.13 11.01
CA LYS A 244 10.66 -16.59 11.83
C LYS A 244 11.01 -16.63 13.33
N GLN A 245 12.24 -16.99 13.69
CA GLN A 245 12.71 -16.94 15.08
C GLN A 245 12.85 -15.48 15.56
N GLU A 246 13.48 -14.62 14.75
CA GLU A 246 13.58 -13.17 14.98
C GLU A 246 12.19 -12.55 15.19
N ALA A 247 11.19 -12.92 14.38
CA ALA A 247 9.81 -12.46 14.56
C ALA A 247 9.20 -12.84 15.92
N VAL A 248 9.47 -14.04 16.44
CA VAL A 248 8.99 -14.48 17.76
C VAL A 248 9.72 -13.74 18.88
N GLU A 249 11.02 -13.51 18.74
CA GLU A 249 11.81 -12.73 19.70
C GLU A 249 11.39 -11.24 19.70
N VAL A 250 11.13 -10.65 18.53
CA VAL A 250 10.57 -9.29 18.39
C VAL A 250 9.16 -9.21 18.98
N TYR A 251 8.28 -10.18 18.71
CA TYR A 251 6.95 -10.19 19.34
C TYR A 251 7.08 -10.19 20.86
N LYS A 252 7.85 -11.14 21.41
CA LYS A 252 8.03 -11.28 22.85
C LYS A 252 8.60 -10.00 23.46
N THR A 253 9.75 -9.53 22.97
CA THR A 253 10.45 -8.36 23.52
C THR A 253 9.61 -7.09 23.48
N PHE A 254 8.83 -6.85 22.42
CA PHE A 254 7.95 -5.69 22.38
C PHE A 254 6.69 -5.86 23.24
N SER A 255 6.08 -7.05 23.28
CA SER A 255 4.91 -7.32 24.14
C SER A 255 5.22 -7.22 25.65
N GLU A 256 6.46 -7.53 26.06
CA GLU A 256 6.95 -7.45 27.44
C GLU A 256 7.44 -6.04 27.85
N LEU A 257 7.38 -5.04 26.96
CA LEU A 257 7.73 -3.65 27.31
C LEU A 257 6.57 -2.92 27.98
N ASP A 258 6.65 -2.75 29.30
CA ASP A 258 5.78 -1.84 30.05
C ASP A 258 5.89 -0.40 29.53
N LEU A 259 4.76 0.21 29.16
CA LEU A 259 4.68 1.60 28.71
C LEU A 259 4.70 2.61 29.89
N GLU A 260 5.69 2.50 30.78
CA GLU A 260 5.96 3.54 31.78
C GLU A 260 6.53 4.79 31.12
N ILE A 261 5.66 5.73 30.76
CA ILE A 261 6.06 7.09 30.38
C ILE A 261 6.49 7.85 31.65
N VAL A 262 7.75 7.67 32.05
CA VAL A 262 8.35 8.37 33.20
C VAL A 262 8.58 9.85 32.87
N VAL A 263 7.54 10.66 33.04
CA VAL A 263 7.62 12.13 32.92
C VAL A 263 8.27 12.70 34.19
N ASP A 264 9.54 13.13 34.11
CA ASP A 264 10.13 13.89 35.21
C ASP A 264 9.52 15.30 35.29
N ILE A 265 8.56 15.44 36.21
CA ILE A 265 7.85 16.68 36.52
C ILE A 265 8.81 17.81 36.94
N ARG A 266 10.05 17.51 37.36
CA ARG A 266 11.08 18.51 37.70
C ARG A 266 11.73 19.14 36.46
N SER A 267 11.63 18.49 35.31
CA SER A 267 12.19 18.97 34.02
C SER A 267 11.23 19.84 33.21
N PHE A 268 9.96 19.94 33.62
CA PHE A 268 8.90 20.56 32.83
C PHE A 268 8.80 22.09 33.06
N THR A 269 9.45 22.87 32.19
CA THR A 269 9.43 24.34 32.24
C THR A 269 8.12 24.90 31.66
N ILE A 270 7.23 25.42 32.51
CA ILE A 270 6.05 26.15 32.03
C ILE A 270 6.42 27.60 31.69
N THR A 271 6.53 27.88 30.40
CA THR A 271 6.56 29.26 29.89
C THR A 271 5.14 29.82 29.85
N HIS A 272 4.79 30.66 30.81
CA HIS A 272 3.61 31.52 30.68
C HIS A 272 3.86 32.50 29.53
N LEU A 273 3.11 32.37 28.43
CA LEU A 273 3.07 33.43 27.41
C LEU A 273 2.54 34.69 28.08
N ALA A 274 3.26 35.80 27.99
CA ALA A 274 2.78 37.06 28.51
C ALA A 274 1.44 37.42 27.85
N GLU A 275 0.54 38.06 28.60
CA GLU A 275 -0.68 38.62 28.02
C GLU A 275 -0.28 39.63 26.92
N PRO A 276 -0.97 39.64 25.77
CA PRO A 276 -0.59 40.51 24.66
C PRO A 276 -0.80 41.98 25.07
N GLU A 277 0.30 42.72 25.22
CA GLU A 277 0.26 44.16 25.47
C GLU A 277 -0.50 44.87 24.33
N GLU A 278 -1.57 45.60 24.66
CA GLU A 278 -2.26 46.43 23.67
C GLU A 278 -1.32 47.56 23.22
N ILE A 279 -0.85 47.46 21.97
CA ILE A 279 -0.02 48.50 21.35
C ILE A 279 -0.89 49.71 21.03
N VAL A 280 -1.09 50.58 22.01
CA VAL A 280 -1.73 51.89 21.84
C VAL A 280 -0.80 52.79 21.02
N LEU A 281 -1.01 52.79 19.70
CA LEU A 281 -0.32 53.71 18.79
C LEU A 281 -0.81 55.14 19.05
N ALA A 282 0.06 55.98 19.60
CA ALA A 282 -0.22 57.40 19.80
C ALA A 282 -0.28 58.16 18.46
N GLU A 283 -1.34 58.96 18.24
CA GLU A 283 -1.45 59.87 17.09
C GLU A 283 -0.47 61.06 17.21
N THR A 284 0.81 60.85 16.91
CA THR A 284 1.74 61.97 16.72
C THR A 284 1.53 62.60 15.35
N ARG A 285 0.83 63.75 15.33
CA ARG A 285 0.72 64.61 14.15
C ARG A 285 2.10 65.03 13.65
N SER A 286 2.18 65.28 12.34
CA SER A 286 3.33 65.89 11.69
C SER A 286 3.69 67.25 12.28
N ASP A 287 4.97 67.53 12.46
CA ASP A 287 5.57 68.71 11.83
C ASP A 287 7.11 68.71 11.78
N SER A 288 7.64 69.33 10.73
CA SER A 288 9.05 69.73 10.50
C SER A 288 10.17 68.66 10.33
N SER A 289 10.83 68.75 9.16
CA SER A 289 12.28 68.72 8.88
C SER A 289 13.23 67.84 9.75
N THR A 290 14.18 67.05 9.20
CA THR A 290 14.78 67.04 7.84
C THR A 290 15.34 65.65 7.48
N LYS A 291 15.59 65.41 6.19
CA LYS A 291 16.16 64.20 5.57
C LYS A 291 17.32 63.53 6.36
N GLU A 292 17.18 62.24 6.66
CA GLU A 292 18.15 61.23 6.24
C GLU A 292 17.53 59.82 6.23
N THR A 293 18.03 58.91 5.37
CA THR A 293 17.36 57.62 5.09
C THR A 293 18.21 56.44 5.55
N GLN A 294 18.00 55.97 6.78
CA GLN A 294 18.69 54.76 7.29
C GLN A 294 17.70 53.60 7.46
N ARG A 295 17.94 52.52 6.69
CA ARG A 295 17.27 51.22 6.86
C ARG A 295 18.13 50.33 7.76
N PRO A 296 17.59 49.72 8.84
CA PRO A 296 18.31 48.67 9.55
C PRO A 296 18.48 47.44 8.64
N VAL A 297 19.67 46.84 8.66
CA VAL A 297 20.06 45.77 7.73
C VAL A 297 19.69 44.39 8.27
N LEU A 298 18.92 43.63 7.49
CA LEU A 298 18.64 42.21 7.74
C LEU A 298 19.84 41.37 7.28
N VAL A 299 20.66 40.91 8.23
CA VAL A 299 21.81 40.04 7.95
C VAL A 299 21.34 38.59 7.81
N VAL A 300 21.29 38.09 6.57
CA VAL A 300 20.93 36.71 6.24
C VAL A 300 22.20 35.87 6.01
N PRO A 301 22.39 34.73 6.68
CA PRO A 301 23.51 33.82 6.41
C PRO A 301 23.47 33.23 4.99
N ALA A 302 24.62 33.14 4.33
CA ALA A 302 24.71 32.68 2.94
C ALA A 302 24.42 31.16 2.79
N PRO A 303 23.72 30.73 1.72
CA PRO A 303 23.39 29.32 1.50
C PRO A 303 24.58 28.50 0.96
N ASN A 304 24.86 27.34 1.58
CA ASN A 304 25.92 26.43 1.15
C ASN A 304 25.56 25.69 -0.15
N THR A 305 26.10 26.13 -1.29
CA THR A 305 25.91 25.53 -2.62
C THR A 305 26.76 24.26 -2.81
N ARG A 306 26.17 23.08 -2.51
CA ARG A 306 26.85 21.79 -2.73
C ARG A 306 26.78 21.36 -4.21
N MET A 307 27.81 21.72 -4.98
CA MET A 307 27.98 21.36 -6.40
C MET A 307 27.86 19.84 -6.65
N ARG A 308 27.16 19.48 -7.73
CA ARG A 308 26.93 18.09 -8.17
C ARG A 308 28.11 17.58 -9.01
N GLY A 309 28.94 16.70 -8.44
CA GLY A 309 30.05 16.05 -9.15
C GLY A 309 29.57 15.09 -10.24
N VAL A 310 30.06 15.27 -11.48
CA VAL A 310 29.74 14.41 -12.65
C VAL A 310 30.77 13.29 -12.78
N LYS A 311 30.33 12.10 -13.20
CA LYS A 311 31.21 10.94 -13.45
C LYS A 311 32.14 11.17 -14.63
N SER A 312 33.41 10.80 -14.49
CA SER A 312 34.32 10.53 -15.60
C SER A 312 35.02 9.17 -15.37
N TYR A 313 35.27 8.43 -16.45
CA TYR A 313 35.97 7.14 -16.40
C TYR A 313 37.46 7.37 -16.68
N ARG A 314 38.36 6.82 -15.85
CA ARG A 314 39.75 6.59 -16.26
C ARG A 314 40.46 5.50 -15.44
N ASP A 315 40.82 4.44 -16.17
CA ASP A 315 42.00 3.55 -16.02
C ASP A 315 42.32 2.87 -14.68
N LYS A 316 42.84 1.64 -14.75
CA LYS A 316 43.21 0.79 -13.60
C LYS A 316 44.72 0.46 -13.51
N SER A 317 45.56 1.18 -14.25
CA SER A 317 46.96 0.80 -14.51
C SER A 317 48.05 1.56 -13.72
N LYS A 318 47.72 2.47 -12.79
CA LYS A 318 48.71 3.23 -12.02
C LYS A 318 48.74 2.90 -10.52
N VAL A 319 49.91 2.46 -10.06
CA VAL A 319 50.25 2.25 -8.64
C VAL A 319 51.17 3.38 -8.18
N SER A 320 50.87 4.03 -7.05
CA SER A 320 51.71 5.07 -6.43
C SER A 320 52.12 4.68 -5.01
N LYS A 321 53.42 4.38 -4.82
CA LYS A 321 54.03 4.19 -3.50
C LYS A 321 54.31 5.54 -2.83
N VAL A 322 53.93 5.70 -1.56
CA VAL A 322 54.54 6.67 -0.62
C VAL A 322 54.71 5.97 0.74
N VAL A 323 55.73 6.38 1.50
CA VAL A 323 56.27 5.68 2.68
C VAL A 323 55.64 6.15 4.00
N ALA A 324 55.62 5.28 5.02
CA ALA A 324 55.10 5.60 6.35
C ALA A 324 55.99 6.59 7.14
N GLY A 325 55.36 7.60 7.74
CA GLY A 325 55.98 8.57 8.67
C GLY A 325 55.60 8.29 10.13
N LYS A 326 56.48 8.67 11.07
CA LYS A 326 56.34 8.37 12.52
C LYS A 326 55.30 9.26 13.21
N LYS A 327 54.67 8.73 14.27
CA LYS A 327 53.98 9.52 15.31
C LYS A 327 55.01 10.16 16.26
N PRO A 328 54.80 11.38 16.76
CA PRO A 328 55.48 11.91 17.94
C PRO A 328 54.71 11.59 19.24
N SER A 329 55.39 11.68 20.38
CA SER A 329 54.89 11.42 21.74
C SER A 329 55.09 12.61 22.68
N VAL A 330 54.53 12.53 23.90
CA VAL A 330 54.44 13.62 24.90
C VAL A 330 55.64 13.65 25.87
N SER A 331 56.14 14.85 26.22
CA SER A 331 56.49 15.26 27.62
C SER A 331 57.17 16.65 27.73
N ILE A 332 56.75 17.45 28.73
CA ILE A 332 57.57 18.16 29.78
C ILE A 332 59.01 18.59 29.39
N SER A 333 59.49 19.83 29.56
CA SER A 333 58.93 21.17 29.94
C SER A 333 59.94 22.27 29.47
N ASP A 334 60.18 23.50 29.99
CA ASP A 334 59.78 24.29 31.19
C ASP A 334 60.08 25.81 31.03
N SER A 335 59.77 26.62 32.06
CA SER A 335 60.08 28.08 32.25
C SER A 335 59.39 29.11 31.33
N GLY A 336 59.07 30.34 31.76
CA GLY A 336 59.04 30.88 33.13
C GLY A 336 59.13 32.42 33.23
N SER A 337 58.00 33.15 33.42
CA SER A 337 58.01 34.57 33.82
C SER A 337 56.71 35.06 34.48
N ASN A 338 56.75 35.03 35.81
CA ASN A 338 55.90 35.64 36.85
C ASN A 338 55.12 36.95 36.54
N THR A 339 53.96 37.12 37.20
CA THR A 339 53.56 38.21 38.13
C THR A 339 52.15 37.85 38.68
N ILE A 340 51.92 37.32 39.89
CA ILE A 340 52.08 37.87 41.26
C ILE A 340 51.10 39.05 41.49
N LEU A 341 50.16 39.13 42.44
CA LEU A 341 49.94 38.53 43.80
C LEU A 341 48.60 37.73 43.86
N GLN A 342 48.36 36.67 44.67
CA GLN A 342 48.55 36.44 46.13
C GLN A 342 47.53 37.23 47.01
N THR A 343 46.37 36.64 47.38
CA THR A 343 46.06 35.86 48.63
C THR A 343 45.49 36.73 49.79
N SER A 344 44.56 36.26 50.62
CA SER A 344 44.74 35.11 51.52
C SER A 344 43.45 34.48 52.09
N ILE A 345 43.59 33.26 52.58
CA ILE A 345 42.63 32.51 53.41
C ILE A 345 43.26 32.37 54.80
N SER A 346 42.47 32.41 55.87
CA SER A 346 42.87 32.03 57.23
C SER A 346 42.03 30.84 57.76
N GLN A 347 42.57 30.10 58.73
CA GLN A 347 42.12 28.73 59.05
C GLN A 347 41.35 28.61 60.39
N ASN A 348 40.62 27.50 60.55
CA ASN A 348 39.90 27.10 61.76
C ASN A 348 40.80 26.95 63.01
N ARG A 349 40.29 27.32 64.20
CA ARG A 349 39.79 26.33 65.21
C ARG A 349 39.30 26.95 66.54
N ASN A 350 38.17 26.41 67.02
CA ASN A 350 37.80 26.10 68.41
C ASN A 350 38.35 26.94 69.59
N ARG A 351 37.48 27.71 70.28
CA ARG A 351 36.99 27.39 71.64
C ARG A 351 35.78 28.26 72.03
N ALA A 352 35.07 27.88 73.10
CA ALA A 352 33.80 28.51 73.50
C ALA A 352 33.95 29.46 74.70
N SER A 353 33.14 30.52 74.72
CA SER A 353 32.74 31.24 75.94
C SER A 353 31.34 31.88 75.74
N ARG A 354 30.67 32.16 76.86
CA ARG A 354 29.23 32.48 76.93
C ARG A 354 28.94 33.96 76.66
N SER A 355 27.83 34.26 75.98
CA SER A 355 27.11 35.53 76.08
C SER A 355 25.59 35.29 75.99
N ALA A 356 24.78 36.19 76.57
CA ALA A 356 23.34 36.04 76.71
C ALA A 356 22.57 36.76 75.58
N PRO A 357 21.31 36.37 75.27
CA PRO A 357 20.62 36.85 74.07
C PRO A 357 19.97 38.22 74.23
N GLU A 358 20.26 39.13 73.30
CA GLU A 358 19.54 40.41 73.18
C GLU A 358 18.16 40.20 72.53
N ARG A 359 17.11 40.75 73.15
CA ARG A 359 15.70 40.45 72.82
C ARG A 359 15.12 41.39 71.76
N VAL A 360 15.38 41.12 70.48
CA VAL A 360 14.56 41.69 69.40
C VAL A 360 13.27 40.86 69.23
N LYS A 361 12.11 41.47 69.49
CA LYS A 361 10.77 40.85 69.27
C LYS A 361 10.19 41.28 67.91
N ARG A 362 9.29 40.43 67.37
CA ARG A 362 8.44 40.61 66.15
C ARG A 362 9.15 40.22 64.84
N LYS A 363 8.61 39.35 63.97
CA LYS A 363 7.44 38.43 64.08
C LYS A 363 7.86 37.07 63.50
N GLN A 364 7.40 35.97 64.09
CA GLN A 364 7.39 34.68 63.37
C GLN A 364 6.28 34.73 62.31
N ALA A 365 6.66 34.70 61.04
CA ALA A 365 5.74 34.35 59.97
C ALA A 365 5.62 32.82 59.97
N ILE A 366 4.44 32.29 60.31
CA ILE A 366 4.13 30.88 60.07
C ILE A 366 4.11 30.71 58.55
N PRO A 367 4.95 29.83 57.95
CA PRO A 367 4.83 29.54 56.55
C PRO A 367 3.50 28.80 56.34
N ARG A 368 2.51 29.47 55.75
CA ARG A 368 1.40 28.76 55.15
C ARG A 368 1.99 27.84 54.09
N GLN A 369 1.85 26.53 54.27
CA GLN A 369 1.97 25.60 53.15
C GLN A 369 0.74 25.79 52.28
N ASP A 370 0.74 26.86 51.50
CA ASP A 370 -0.35 27.15 50.58
C ASP A 370 -0.47 25.99 49.61
N ASN A 371 -1.67 25.40 49.55
CA ASN A 371 -1.98 24.23 48.73
C ASN A 371 -1.89 24.50 47.21
N ILE A 372 -1.32 25.64 46.80
CA ILE A 372 -1.03 26.02 45.41
C ILE A 372 -0.18 24.94 44.74
N PHE A 373 0.91 24.48 45.35
CA PHE A 373 1.73 23.41 44.76
C PHE A 373 0.97 22.08 44.61
N LYS A 374 0.09 21.72 45.57
CA LYS A 374 -0.76 20.54 45.46
C LYS A 374 -1.86 20.69 44.39
N ARG A 375 -2.47 21.88 44.28
CA ARG A 375 -3.48 22.20 43.26
C ARG A 375 -2.87 22.22 41.86
N PHE A 376 -1.68 22.79 41.74
CA PHE A 376 -0.88 22.80 40.51
C PHE A 376 -0.48 21.39 40.10
N THR A 377 0.04 20.55 41.00
CA THR A 377 0.32 19.14 40.65
C THR A 377 -0.94 18.36 40.32
N THR A 378 -2.09 18.58 40.99
CA THR A 378 -3.36 17.96 40.53
C THR A 378 -3.80 18.44 39.15
N LEU A 379 -3.66 19.74 38.83
CA LEU A 379 -3.99 20.28 37.50
C LEU A 379 -3.06 19.74 36.41
N VAL A 380 -1.76 19.60 36.70
CA VAL A 380 -0.78 18.99 35.78
C VAL A 380 -1.07 17.49 35.60
N ILE A 381 -1.37 16.78 36.69
CA ILE A 381 -1.75 15.36 36.64
C ILE A 381 -3.05 15.17 35.85
N ASP A 382 -4.07 16.00 36.04
CA ASP A 382 -5.34 15.90 35.30
C ASP A 382 -5.19 16.36 33.85
N PHE A 383 -4.30 17.30 33.54
CA PHE A 383 -3.90 17.63 32.16
C PHE A 383 -3.24 16.42 31.49
N PHE A 384 -2.25 15.78 32.12
CA PHE A 384 -1.62 14.58 31.59
C PHE A 384 -2.62 13.41 31.47
N LYS A 385 -3.57 13.26 32.39
CA LYS A 385 -4.67 12.30 32.22
C LYS A 385 -5.52 12.62 31.00
N GLN A 386 -6.04 13.84 30.87
CA GLN A 386 -6.87 14.25 29.74
C GLN A 386 -6.16 14.16 28.37
N LYS A 387 -4.82 14.34 28.34
CA LYS A 387 -4.04 14.40 27.09
C LYS A 387 -3.34 13.09 26.71
N PHE A 388 -3.01 12.24 27.68
CA PHE A 388 -2.22 11.02 27.44
C PHE A 388 -2.84 9.74 28.05
N VAL A 389 -3.77 9.85 29.01
CA VAL A 389 -4.45 8.69 29.62
C VAL A 389 -5.90 8.64 29.16
N TRP A 390 -6.13 8.15 27.93
CA TRP A 390 -7.47 7.86 27.41
C TRP A 390 -8.19 6.70 28.12
N ALA A 391 -7.61 6.13 29.19
CA ALA A 391 -8.30 5.21 30.08
C ALA A 391 -9.37 5.95 30.92
N LYS A 392 -10.65 5.82 30.50
CA LYS A 392 -11.87 6.27 31.20
C LYS A 392 -12.14 7.79 31.23
N ALA A 393 -11.81 8.51 30.16
CA ALA A 393 -12.70 9.60 29.75
C ALA A 393 -14.06 8.99 29.35
N ASN A 394 -15.18 9.54 29.82
CA ASN A 394 -16.50 8.95 29.56
C ASN A 394 -16.82 8.97 28.07
N LYS A 395 -16.88 7.79 27.44
CA LYS A 395 -17.21 7.64 26.01
C LYS A 395 -18.51 8.38 25.68
N SER A 396 -19.56 8.14 26.48
CA SER A 396 -20.85 8.82 26.39
C SER A 396 -20.79 10.36 26.39
N GLN A 397 -19.79 10.99 27.02
CA GLN A 397 -19.65 12.45 27.02
C GLN A 397 -18.92 12.96 25.76
N ILE A 398 -18.04 12.15 25.17
CA ILE A 398 -17.41 12.42 23.87
C ILE A 398 -18.42 12.15 22.75
N ASP A 399 -19.18 11.05 22.85
CA ASP A 399 -20.24 10.65 21.93
C ASP A 399 -21.37 11.70 21.95
N LEU A 400 -21.77 12.24 23.12
CA LEU A 400 -22.70 13.39 23.21
C LEU A 400 -22.15 14.64 22.53
N ILE A 401 -20.87 14.99 22.74
CA ILE A 401 -20.26 16.15 22.10
C ILE A 401 -20.14 15.96 20.58
N SER A 402 -19.90 14.74 20.10
CA SER A 402 -19.98 14.40 18.67
C SER A 402 -21.40 14.54 18.18
N GLU A 403 -22.38 13.88 18.79
CA GLU A 403 -23.80 14.00 18.40
C GLU A 403 -24.27 15.45 18.37
N GLU A 404 -23.90 16.29 19.33
CA GLU A 404 -24.23 17.71 19.35
C GLU A 404 -23.45 18.52 18.32
N HIS A 405 -22.21 18.14 17.98
CA HIS A 405 -21.49 18.71 16.84
C HIS A 405 -22.16 18.32 15.51
N ASP A 406 -22.41 17.03 15.30
CA ASP A 406 -22.98 16.45 14.09
C ASP A 406 -24.43 16.93 13.86
N LYS A 407 -25.23 17.11 14.92
CA LYS A 407 -26.53 17.80 14.88
C LYS A 407 -26.37 19.26 14.44
N ARG A 408 -25.46 20.03 15.04
CA ARG A 408 -25.19 21.43 14.61
C ARG A 408 -24.67 21.50 13.17
N ILE A 409 -23.89 20.53 12.70
CA ILE A 409 -23.47 20.43 11.31
C ILE A 409 -24.67 20.13 10.41
N ALA A 410 -25.49 19.13 10.71
CA ALA A 410 -26.69 18.80 9.91
C ALA A 410 -27.78 19.90 9.94
N GLU A 411 -27.87 20.68 11.03
CA GLU A 411 -28.77 21.83 11.15
C GLU A 411 -28.32 22.99 10.24
N ASN A 412 -27.01 23.29 10.21
CA ASN A 412 -26.46 24.50 9.56
C ASN A 412 -25.83 24.24 8.17
N TYR A 413 -25.51 23.00 7.82
CA TYR A 413 -24.84 22.61 6.58
C TYR A 413 -25.48 21.39 5.93
N VAL A 414 -25.66 21.46 4.61
CA VAL A 414 -26.18 20.38 3.76
C VAL A 414 -25.06 19.92 2.83
N PHE A 415 -24.99 18.62 2.52
CA PHE A 415 -24.06 18.11 1.52
C PHE A 415 -24.59 18.41 0.11
N ASP A 416 -23.83 19.16 -0.68
CA ASP A 416 -24.13 19.45 -2.09
C ASP A 416 -23.52 18.35 -2.96
N GLU A 417 -24.34 17.38 -3.38
CA GLU A 417 -23.91 16.25 -4.20
C GLU A 417 -23.31 16.66 -5.55
N VAL A 418 -23.69 17.83 -6.09
CA VAL A 418 -23.20 18.35 -7.37
C VAL A 418 -21.79 18.95 -7.23
N LEU A 419 -21.44 19.44 -6.04
CA LEU A 419 -20.12 20.00 -5.72
C LEU A 419 -19.25 19.11 -4.80
N GLY A 420 -19.76 17.97 -4.35
CA GLY A 420 -19.06 16.99 -3.52
C GLY A 420 -18.60 17.53 -2.15
N ARG A 421 -19.31 18.51 -1.58
CA ARG A 421 -18.89 19.20 -0.35
C ARG A 421 -20.05 19.68 0.50
N HIS A 422 -19.82 19.83 1.81
CA HIS A 422 -20.77 20.51 2.69
C HIS A 422 -20.83 22.01 2.40
N ILE A 423 -22.05 22.56 2.40
CA ILE A 423 -22.37 23.94 2.07
C ILE A 423 -23.41 24.45 3.08
N SER A 424 -23.37 25.73 3.44
CA SER A 424 -24.31 26.28 4.42
C SER A 424 -25.76 26.11 3.95
N ARG A 425 -26.67 25.79 4.86
CA ARG A 425 -28.08 25.52 4.57
C ARG A 425 -28.77 26.70 3.89
N THR A 426 -28.41 27.93 4.25
CA THR A 426 -28.91 29.16 3.62
C THR A 426 -28.36 29.41 2.22
N GLU A 427 -27.19 28.85 1.86
CA GLU A 427 -26.69 28.82 0.47
C GLU A 427 -27.37 27.69 -0.32
N TYR A 428 -27.54 26.50 0.28
CA TYR A 428 -28.27 25.38 -0.33
C TYR A 428 -29.72 25.76 -0.66
N GLU A 429 -30.45 26.37 0.28
CA GLU A 429 -31.83 26.83 0.08
C GLU A 429 -31.94 27.94 -0.98
N LYS A 430 -30.91 28.79 -1.11
CA LYS A 430 -30.83 29.78 -2.21
C LYS A 430 -30.65 29.11 -3.57
N LYS A 431 -29.74 28.13 -3.68
CA LYS A 431 -29.59 27.32 -4.92
C LYS A 431 -30.87 26.55 -5.24
N ALA A 432 -31.50 25.94 -4.25
CA ALA A 432 -32.74 25.19 -4.42
C ALA A 432 -33.87 26.07 -4.97
N LYS A 433 -34.01 27.31 -4.47
CA LYS A 433 -34.93 28.31 -5.06
C LYS A 433 -34.53 28.70 -6.48
N PHE A 434 -33.26 28.93 -6.75
CA PHE A 434 -32.76 29.28 -8.09
C PHE A 434 -32.96 28.15 -9.13
N ASN A 435 -33.14 26.91 -8.67
CA ASN A 435 -33.40 25.72 -9.48
C ASN A 435 -34.90 25.36 -9.58
N GLN A 436 -35.82 26.22 -9.11
CA GLN A 436 -37.26 26.05 -9.34
C GLN A 436 -37.67 26.76 -10.63
N ASP A 437 -38.40 26.07 -11.51
CA ASP A 437 -38.77 26.58 -12.85
C ASP A 437 -39.59 27.89 -12.81
N ASP A 438 -40.30 28.16 -11.71
CA ASP A 438 -41.08 29.38 -11.50
C ASP A 438 -40.27 30.56 -10.94
N TYR A 439 -38.99 30.37 -10.56
CA TYR A 439 -38.19 31.40 -9.90
C TYR A 439 -37.72 32.50 -10.88
N LYS A 440 -37.90 33.76 -10.47
CA LYS A 440 -37.48 34.95 -11.23
C LYS A 440 -36.46 35.74 -10.41
N PRO A 441 -35.16 35.68 -10.77
CA PRO A 441 -34.11 36.41 -10.05
C PRO A 441 -34.33 37.91 -10.05
N THR A 442 -33.89 38.57 -8.98
CA THR A 442 -33.89 40.04 -8.89
C THR A 442 -32.71 40.66 -9.64
N PRO A 443 -32.79 41.92 -10.13
CA PRO A 443 -31.73 42.53 -10.94
C PRO A 443 -30.34 42.54 -10.29
N ASP A 444 -30.27 42.71 -8.97
CA ASP A 444 -29.01 42.72 -8.22
C ASP A 444 -28.32 41.34 -8.20
N GLU A 445 -29.09 40.24 -8.22
CA GLU A 445 -28.55 38.87 -8.21
C GLU A 445 -27.88 38.50 -9.54
N ILE A 446 -28.33 39.09 -10.65
CA ILE A 446 -27.79 38.87 -12.00
C ILE A 446 -26.35 39.40 -12.11
N SER A 447 -25.98 40.42 -11.32
CA SER A 447 -24.68 41.11 -11.40
C SER A 447 -23.45 40.27 -11.02
N ARG A 448 -23.63 39.10 -10.37
CA ARG A 448 -22.54 38.41 -9.65
C ARG A 448 -21.87 37.23 -10.38
N PHE A 449 -22.34 36.82 -11.56
CA PHE A 449 -21.77 35.68 -12.28
C PHE A 449 -20.85 36.11 -13.44
N PRO A 450 -19.56 35.72 -13.44
CA PRO A 450 -18.70 35.92 -14.61
C PRO A 450 -19.08 34.96 -15.74
N ASN A 451 -19.08 35.46 -16.98
CA ASN A 451 -19.48 34.69 -18.16
C ASN A 451 -18.60 33.45 -18.38
N ARG A 452 -19.24 32.31 -18.64
CA ARG A 452 -18.59 31.04 -18.98
C ARG A 452 -17.88 31.16 -20.35
N PRO A 453 -16.60 30.76 -20.48
CA PRO A 453 -15.94 30.72 -21.79
C PRO A 453 -16.66 29.77 -22.74
N LYS A 454 -16.87 30.21 -23.99
CA LYS A 454 -17.29 29.32 -25.08
C LYS A 454 -16.06 28.58 -25.60
N ASN A 455 -16.08 27.24 -25.51
CA ASN A 455 -15.24 26.41 -26.37
C ASN A 455 -16.05 26.11 -27.64
N GLU A 456 -15.54 26.53 -28.79
CA GLU A 456 -16.12 26.21 -30.09
C GLU A 456 -15.78 24.75 -30.46
N GLN A 457 -16.76 24.02 -30.98
CA GLN A 457 -16.53 22.73 -31.64
C GLN A 457 -16.53 22.96 -33.16
N PRO A 458 -15.57 22.41 -33.93
CA PRO A 458 -15.62 22.46 -35.38
C PRO A 458 -16.67 21.47 -35.90
N GLU A 459 -17.56 21.96 -36.77
CA GLU A 459 -18.59 21.15 -37.43
C GLU A 459 -17.98 20.21 -38.50
N SER A 460 -18.63 19.07 -38.73
CA SER A 460 -18.47 18.29 -39.96
C SER A 460 -19.76 17.52 -40.25
N ASP A 461 -20.30 17.67 -41.46
CA ASP A 461 -21.67 17.28 -41.78
C ASP A 461 -21.90 15.77 -41.85
N HIS A 462 -23.02 15.33 -41.26
CA HIS A 462 -23.69 14.06 -41.57
C HIS A 462 -25.16 14.31 -41.90
N ARG A 463 -25.42 14.75 -43.14
CA ARG A 463 -26.77 14.86 -43.68
C ARG A 463 -27.20 13.53 -44.29
N MET A 464 -28.06 12.81 -43.57
CA MET A 464 -28.82 11.67 -44.12
C MET A 464 -29.92 12.19 -45.05
N ASP A 465 -30.06 11.58 -46.23
CA ASP A 465 -31.29 11.61 -47.03
C ASP A 465 -31.43 10.23 -47.72
N LEU A 466 -32.66 9.72 -47.80
CA LEU A 466 -32.99 8.34 -48.25
C LEU A 466 -34.08 8.39 -49.32
N ILE A 467 -33.90 7.60 -50.40
CA ILE A 467 -34.90 6.78 -51.15
C ILE A 467 -34.36 6.45 -52.57
N PRO A 468 -34.65 5.26 -53.17
CA PRO A 468 -33.86 4.73 -54.28
C PRO A 468 -34.62 4.63 -55.63
N HIS A 469 -33.89 4.37 -56.71
CA HIS A 469 -34.34 3.51 -57.83
C HIS A 469 -33.14 2.92 -58.59
N ALA A 470 -33.36 2.05 -59.59
CA ALA A 470 -32.39 1.04 -60.02
C ALA A 470 -32.10 1.02 -61.54
N SER A 471 -30.91 0.54 -61.93
CA SER A 471 -30.73 -0.75 -62.65
C SER A 471 -29.47 -0.83 -63.55
N LYS A 472 -29.05 -2.08 -63.80
CA LYS A 472 -28.28 -2.63 -64.96
C LYS A 472 -26.78 -2.34 -65.15
N ASP A 473 -26.04 -3.44 -65.08
CA ASP A 473 -25.12 -3.96 -66.11
C ASP A 473 -23.90 -3.14 -66.55
N LYS A 474 -22.72 -3.47 -65.99
CA LYS A 474 -21.72 -4.31 -66.69
C LYS A 474 -20.45 -4.59 -65.88
N ALA A 475 -19.94 -5.80 -66.04
CA ALA A 475 -18.57 -6.22 -65.72
C ALA A 475 -18.01 -6.99 -66.94
N PRO A 476 -16.72 -7.39 -67.00
CA PRO A 476 -15.53 -6.88 -66.30
C PRO A 476 -14.42 -6.48 -67.31
N ARG A 477 -13.24 -6.05 -66.83
CA ARG A 477 -11.96 -6.34 -67.52
C ARG A 477 -10.74 -6.20 -66.59
N MET A 478 -9.91 -7.24 -66.54
CA MET A 478 -8.61 -7.21 -65.85
C MET A 478 -7.51 -6.64 -66.77
N ARG A 479 -6.38 -6.22 -66.21
CA ARG A 479 -5.13 -5.91 -66.94
C ARG A 479 -4.04 -6.94 -66.57
N PRO A 480 -3.20 -7.37 -67.53
CA PRO A 480 -2.15 -8.38 -67.31
C PRO A 480 -0.85 -7.79 -66.70
N PRO A 481 0.05 -8.64 -66.15
CA PRO A 481 1.32 -8.20 -65.59
C PRO A 481 2.39 -7.90 -66.67
N GLY A 482 3.31 -6.97 -66.35
CA GLY A 482 4.51 -6.68 -67.13
C GLY A 482 5.77 -7.28 -66.51
N TYR A 483 6.81 -7.53 -67.32
CA TYR A 483 8.05 -8.21 -66.92
C TYR A 483 9.28 -7.48 -67.49
N ARG A 484 10.36 -7.42 -66.69
CA ARG A 484 11.69 -6.83 -67.02
C ARG A 484 11.70 -5.30 -67.19
N LYS A 485 12.82 -4.61 -66.96
CA LYS A 485 14.14 -5.09 -66.51
C LYS A 485 14.22 -5.24 -64.99
#